data_AF-A0A0Q3G4T6-F1
#
_entry.id   AF-A0A0Q3G4T6-F1
#
_cell.length_a   1.000
_cell.length_b   1.000
_cell.length_c   1.000
_cell.angle_alpha   90.00
_cell.angle_beta   90.00
_cell.angle_gamma   90.00
#
_symmetry.space_group_name_H-M   'P 1'
#
loop_
_entity.id
_entity.type
_entity.pdbx_description
1 polymer ?
#
loop_
_entity_poly.entity_id
_entity_poly.type
_entity_poly.pdbx_seq_one_letter_code
_entity_poly.pdbx_strand_id
1 'polypeptide(L)'
;MSGGGPPIRLGGRNRLRSPETPIGKARRIGNRFIRRRIPHPLSRTPPPPSPPPPTTMGLWDAMYRVVMRRNAVYVTFVVAGAFAGERAVDYGVHKVWEMNNVGKRYQDISVLGQRPVEE
;
A
#
# COMPACT_ATOMS: atom_id res chain seq x y z
N MET A 1 46.03 18.27 -30.50
CA MET A 1 47.05 18.41 -29.43
C MET A 1 46.32 18.74 -28.15
N SER A 2 46.42 17.84 -27.18
CA SER A 2 45.90 17.99 -25.81
C SER A 2 46.56 19.13 -25.05
N GLY A 3 45.80 19.79 -24.20
CA GLY A 3 46.27 20.61 -23.08
C GLY A 3 45.04 21.21 -22.41
N GLY A 4 44.58 20.80 -21.22
CA GLY A 4 45.34 20.41 -20.04
C GLY A 4 45.52 21.64 -19.14
N GLY A 5 44.41 22.20 -18.64
CA GLY A 5 44.41 23.32 -17.70
C GLY A 5 44.85 22.89 -16.28
N PRO A 6 45.53 23.76 -15.51
CA PRO A 6 46.35 23.40 -14.34
C PRO A 6 45.55 23.13 -13.04
N PRO A 7 46.16 22.41 -12.07
CA PRO A 7 45.55 22.07 -10.79
C PRO A 7 45.62 23.23 -9.78
N ILE A 8 44.50 23.62 -9.18
CA ILE A 8 44.50 24.53 -8.02
C ILE A 8 44.77 23.72 -6.76
N ARG A 9 46.06 23.67 -6.40
CA ARG A 9 46.60 23.09 -5.17
C ARG A 9 46.91 24.23 -4.19
N LEU A 10 45.98 24.56 -3.30
CA LEU A 10 46.29 25.37 -2.12
C LEU A 10 46.92 24.47 -1.06
N GLY A 11 48.25 24.46 -1.06
CA GLY A 11 49.02 23.95 0.06
C GLY A 11 49.10 24.98 1.18
N GLY A 12 49.20 24.50 2.41
CA GLY A 12 50.10 25.14 3.38
C GLY A 12 49.53 25.36 4.77
N ARG A 13 49.64 24.30 5.59
CA ARG A 13 50.37 24.33 6.86
C ARG A 13 50.09 25.53 7.78
N ASN A 14 49.24 25.32 8.80
CA ASN A 14 49.58 25.83 10.13
C ASN A 14 49.53 24.73 11.17
N ARG A 15 50.69 24.60 11.81
CA ARG A 15 51.20 23.49 12.58
C ARG A 15 51.04 23.87 14.04
N LEU A 16 49.87 23.63 14.63
CA LEU A 16 49.73 23.66 16.09
C LEU A 16 50.23 22.32 16.63
N ARG A 17 51.52 22.35 16.97
CA ARG A 17 52.26 21.29 17.65
C ARG A 17 51.79 21.29 19.12
N SER A 18 50.78 20.49 19.44
CA SER A 18 50.46 20.20 20.85
C SER A 18 51.56 19.31 21.44
N PRO A 19 52.08 19.61 22.64
CA PRO A 19 53.03 18.74 23.32
C PRO A 19 52.32 17.47 23.78
N GLU A 20 52.81 16.34 23.29
CA GLU A 20 52.50 14.99 23.77
C GLU A 20 52.71 14.92 25.29
N THR A 21 51.64 14.66 26.04
CA THR A 21 51.74 14.26 27.45
C THR A 21 52.08 12.77 27.53
N PRO A 22 53.16 12.36 28.22
CA PRO A 22 53.51 10.96 28.35
C PRO A 22 52.73 10.34 29.53
N ILE A 23 51.40 10.24 29.41
CA ILE A 23 50.55 9.56 30.40
C ILE A 23 49.58 8.64 29.67
N GLY A 24 50.10 7.51 29.17
CA GLY A 24 49.28 6.53 28.45
C GLY A 24 49.84 5.10 28.39
N LYS A 25 50.94 4.80 29.10
CA LYS A 25 51.58 3.47 29.10
C LYS A 25 51.40 2.75 30.43
N ALA A 26 50.16 2.53 30.88
CA ALA A 26 49.92 1.64 32.03
C ALA A 26 48.44 1.21 32.16
N ARG A 27 47.89 0.46 31.20
CA ARG A 27 46.66 -0.32 31.45
C ARG A 27 46.36 -1.37 30.36
N ARG A 28 47.33 -2.24 30.07
CA ARG A 28 47.07 -3.35 29.14
C ARG A 28 47.66 -4.68 29.62
N ILE A 29 47.56 -4.95 30.91
CA ILE A 29 47.81 -6.29 31.47
C ILE A 29 46.77 -6.49 32.58
N GLY A 30 45.98 -7.55 32.49
CA GLY A 30 44.95 -7.87 33.48
C GLY A 30 43.54 -7.62 32.98
N ASN A 31 43.05 -8.49 32.11
CA ASN A 31 41.62 -8.87 32.06
C ASN A 31 41.34 -10.12 31.21
N ARG A 32 42.36 -10.93 30.88
CA ARG A 32 42.18 -12.12 30.02
C ARG A 32 41.97 -13.43 30.79
N PHE A 33 41.86 -13.38 32.12
CA PHE A 33 41.85 -14.57 32.98
C PHE A 33 40.64 -14.73 33.91
N ILE A 34 39.62 -13.88 33.82
CA ILE A 34 38.36 -14.01 34.58
C ILE A 34 37.16 -14.05 33.60
N ARG A 35 37.20 -14.97 32.61
CA ARG A 35 36.02 -15.35 31.80
C ARG A 35 36.05 -16.84 31.44
N ARG A 36 36.51 -17.68 32.37
CA ARG A 36 36.49 -19.14 32.19
C ARG A 36 35.99 -19.80 33.47
N ARG A 37 34.67 -19.74 33.70
CA ARG A 37 33.86 -20.70 34.49
C ARG A 37 32.47 -20.13 34.74
N ILE A 38 31.67 -20.03 33.68
CA ILE A 38 30.23 -20.19 33.81
C ILE A 38 29.88 -21.20 32.71
N PRO A 39 29.43 -22.43 33.03
CA PRO A 39 28.77 -23.23 32.02
C PRO A 39 27.53 -22.44 31.61
N HIS A 40 27.53 -21.95 30.37
CA HIS A 40 26.31 -21.42 29.78
C HIS A 40 25.27 -22.54 29.86
N PRO A 41 24.15 -22.37 30.60
CA PRO A 41 23.04 -23.28 30.41
C PRO A 41 22.67 -23.16 28.95
N LEU A 42 22.79 -24.28 28.24
CA LEU A 42 22.41 -24.56 26.86
C LEU A 42 21.69 -23.39 26.19
N SER A 43 22.26 -22.93 25.08
CA SER A 43 21.63 -22.16 24.03
C SER A 43 20.21 -22.67 23.71
N ARG A 44 19.24 -22.28 24.54
CA ARG A 44 17.82 -22.33 24.24
C ARG A 44 17.52 -21.02 23.56
N THR A 45 17.91 -20.93 22.29
CA THR A 45 17.14 -20.07 21.39
C THR A 45 15.68 -20.54 21.53
N PRO A 46 14.72 -19.65 21.81
CA PRO A 46 13.32 -20.06 21.77
C PRO A 46 13.07 -20.70 20.40
N PRO A 47 12.29 -21.80 20.32
CA PRO A 47 11.91 -22.35 19.03
C PRO A 47 11.27 -21.22 18.19
N PRO A 48 11.51 -21.18 16.87
CA PRO A 48 10.84 -20.22 16.02
C PRO A 48 9.33 -20.34 16.25
N PRO A 49 8.59 -19.22 16.28
CA PRO A 49 7.14 -19.27 16.45
C PRO A 49 6.57 -20.18 15.36
N SER A 50 5.63 -21.04 15.73
CA SER A 50 4.92 -21.91 14.78
C SER A 50 4.35 -21.05 13.65
N PRO A 51 4.46 -21.48 12.38
CA PRO A 51 3.86 -20.74 11.28
C PRO A 51 2.37 -20.57 11.56
N PRO A 52 1.79 -19.39 11.26
CA PRO A 52 0.37 -19.18 11.45
C PRO A 52 -0.40 -20.27 10.70
N PRO A 53 -1.52 -20.77 11.25
CA PRO A 53 -2.34 -21.75 10.55
C PRO A 53 -2.72 -21.20 9.18
N PRO A 54 -2.82 -22.06 8.14
CA PRO A 54 -3.26 -21.62 6.82
C PRO A 54 -4.63 -20.95 6.99
N THR A 55 -4.65 -19.62 6.84
CA THR A 55 -5.88 -18.85 6.89
C THR A 55 -6.70 -19.31 5.70
N THR A 56 -7.83 -19.96 5.95
CA THR A 56 -8.82 -20.30 4.93
C THR A 56 -9.19 -19.00 4.23
N MET A 57 -8.61 -18.73 3.06
CA MET A 57 -8.83 -17.47 2.37
C MET A 57 -10.30 -17.38 1.99
N GLY A 58 -11.05 -16.53 2.67
CA GLY A 58 -12.45 -16.30 2.37
C GLY A 58 -12.62 -15.73 0.96
N LEU A 59 -13.78 -15.95 0.34
CA LEU A 59 -14.13 -15.34 -0.94
C LEU A 59 -13.89 -13.81 -0.94
N TRP A 60 -14.22 -13.16 0.18
CA TRP A 60 -14.00 -11.73 0.38
C TRP A 60 -12.51 -11.35 0.42
N ASP A 61 -11.64 -12.17 1.01
CA ASP A 61 -10.19 -11.96 0.97
C ASP A 61 -9.63 -12.13 -0.44
N ALA A 62 -10.15 -13.11 -1.20
CA ALA A 62 -9.78 -13.30 -2.58
C ALA A 62 -10.21 -12.10 -3.45
N MET A 63 -11.45 -11.64 -3.30
CA MET A 63 -11.97 -10.48 -4.02
C MET A 63 -11.17 -9.21 -3.69
N TYR A 64 -10.87 -8.97 -2.41
CA TYR A 64 -10.08 -7.84 -1.97
C TYR A 64 -8.67 -7.86 -2.61
N ARG A 65 -8.01 -9.02 -2.61
CA ARG A 65 -6.68 -9.16 -3.23
C ARG A 65 -6.69 -8.88 -4.73
N VAL A 66 -7.76 -9.23 -5.43
CA VAL A 66 -7.90 -9.03 -6.87
C VAL A 66 -8.21 -7.57 -7.18
N VAL A 67 -9.20 -7.00 -6.50
CA VAL A 67 -9.76 -5.70 -6.89
C VAL A 67 -9.10 -4.53 -6.15
N MET A 68 -8.82 -4.68 -4.86
CA MET A 68 -8.42 -3.56 -3.99
C MET A 68 -6.90 -3.43 -3.81
N ARG A 69 -6.12 -4.49 -4.06
CA ARG A 69 -4.69 -4.51 -3.71
C ARG A 69 -3.81 -3.58 -4.57
N ARG A 70 -4.23 -3.27 -5.80
CA ARG A 70 -3.46 -2.43 -6.73
C ARG A 70 -4.29 -1.23 -7.13
N ASN A 71 -3.78 -0.02 -6.87
CA ASN A 71 -4.46 1.24 -7.18
C ASN A 71 -4.97 1.31 -8.62
N ALA A 72 -4.17 0.88 -9.60
CA ALA A 72 -4.59 0.85 -11.00
C ALA A 72 -5.80 -0.06 -11.22
N VAL A 73 -5.79 -1.27 -10.64
CA VAL A 73 -6.91 -2.22 -10.76
C VAL A 73 -8.14 -1.69 -10.05
N TYR A 74 -7.98 -1.14 -8.84
CA TYR A 74 -9.06 -0.54 -8.07
C TYR A 74 -9.75 0.58 -8.85
N VAL A 75 -9.00 1.54 -9.38
CA VAL A 75 -9.58 2.67 -10.12
C VAL A 75 -10.30 2.19 -11.38
N THR A 76 -9.72 1.26 -12.14
CA THR A 76 -10.40 0.70 -13.31
C THR A 76 -11.67 -0.05 -12.95
N PHE A 77 -11.67 -0.77 -11.84
CA PHE A 77 -12.86 -1.47 -11.35
C PHE A 77 -13.93 -0.49 -10.89
N VAL A 78 -13.57 0.60 -10.21
CA VAL A 78 -14.51 1.65 -9.80
C VAL A 78 -15.15 2.31 -11.03
N VAL A 79 -14.33 2.67 -12.03
CA VAL A 79 -14.83 3.29 -13.27
C VAL A 79 -15.73 2.33 -14.05
N ALA A 80 -15.27 1.08 -14.27
CA ALA A 80 -16.07 0.07 -14.97
C ALA A 80 -17.36 -0.27 -14.22
N GLY A 81 -17.29 -0.37 -12.88
CA GLY A 81 -18.44 -0.61 -12.01
C GLY A 81 -19.43 0.54 -12.03
N ALA A 82 -18.97 1.79 -12.12
CA ALA A 82 -19.84 2.95 -12.25
C ALA A 82 -20.61 2.95 -13.57
N PHE A 83 -19.93 2.70 -14.70
CA PHE A 83 -20.59 2.61 -16.02
C PHE A 83 -21.60 1.47 -16.09
N ALA A 84 -21.24 0.28 -15.58
CA ALA A 84 -22.16 -0.85 -15.54
C ALA A 84 -23.33 -0.60 -14.56
N GLY A 85 -23.03 -0.01 -13.40
CA GLY A 85 -23.99 0.30 -12.35
C GLY A 85 -25.03 1.31 -12.78
N GLU A 86 -24.63 2.40 -13.46
CA GLU A 86 -25.55 3.41 -14.02
C GLU A 86 -26.64 2.75 -14.86
N ARG A 87 -26.25 1.90 -15.81
CA ARG A 87 -27.22 1.21 -16.69
C ARG A 87 -28.10 0.25 -15.90
N ALA A 88 -27.51 -0.56 -15.04
CA ALA A 88 -28.27 -1.52 -14.25
C ALA A 88 -29.33 -0.83 -13.36
N VAL A 89 -28.96 0.29 -12.72
CA VAL A 89 -29.86 1.07 -11.87
C VAL A 89 -30.94 1.75 -12.71
N ASP A 90 -30.60 2.40 -13.82
CA ASP A 90 -31.60 3.04 -14.69
C ASP A 90 -32.64 2.04 -15.21
N TYR A 91 -32.18 0.88 -15.70
CA TYR A 91 -33.10 -0.18 -16.15
C TYR A 91 -33.94 -0.73 -15.01
N GLY A 92 -33.33 -0.97 -13.84
CA GLY A 92 -34.03 -1.48 -12.67
C GLY A 92 -35.10 -0.52 -12.17
N VAL A 93 -34.74 0.75 -11.97
CA VAL A 93 -35.66 1.79 -11.47
C VAL A 93 -36.78 2.03 -12.46
N HIS A 94 -36.47 2.13 -13.76
CA HIS A 94 -37.50 2.31 -14.78
C HIS A 94 -38.48 1.14 -14.80
N LYS A 95 -37.98 -0.10 -14.71
CA LYS A 95 -38.84 -1.30 -14.67
C LYS A 95 -39.72 -1.34 -13.42
N VAL A 96 -39.16 -1.03 -12.25
CA VAL A 96 -39.93 -0.97 -11.00
C VAL A 96 -41.00 0.13 -11.09
N TRP A 97 -40.67 1.29 -11.67
CA TRP A 97 -41.60 2.39 -11.84
C TRP A 97 -42.72 2.06 -12.85
N GLU A 98 -42.39 1.42 -13.96
CA GLU A 98 -43.35 0.91 -14.95
C GLU A 98 -44.33 -0.07 -14.31
N MET A 99 -43.83 -1.00 -13.51
CA MET A 99 -44.65 -1.98 -12.79
C MET A 99 -45.56 -1.32 -11.76
N ASN A 100 -45.11 -0.24 -11.12
CA ASN A 100 -45.91 0.46 -10.11
C ASN A 100 -46.93 1.46 -10.70
N ASN A 101 -46.76 1.89 -11.96
CA ASN A 101 -47.61 2.88 -12.61
C ASN A 101 -48.40 2.35 -13.82
N VAL A 102 -48.61 1.03 -13.88
CA VAL A 102 -49.46 0.38 -14.90
C VAL A 102 -50.85 1.02 -14.90
N GLY A 103 -51.33 1.43 -16.08
CA GLY A 103 -52.63 2.06 -16.27
C GLY A 103 -52.65 3.59 -16.10
N LYS A 104 -51.55 4.20 -15.62
CA LYS A 104 -51.40 5.67 -15.50
C LYS A 104 -50.43 6.27 -16.51
N ARG A 105 -49.69 5.42 -17.24
CA ARG A 105 -48.75 5.86 -18.28
C ARG A 105 -49.51 6.31 -19.51
N TYR A 106 -48.97 7.29 -20.24
CA TYR A 106 -49.54 7.77 -21.51
C TYR A 106 -49.81 6.63 -22.52
N GLN A 107 -49.00 5.58 -22.49
CA GLN A 107 -49.11 4.40 -23.35
C GLN A 107 -50.31 3.50 -22.98
N ASP A 108 -50.74 3.53 -21.71
CA ASP A 108 -51.82 2.69 -21.20
C ASP A 108 -53.20 3.38 -21.31
N ILE A 109 -53.26 4.65 -21.73
CA ILE A 109 -54.51 5.43 -21.84
C ILE A 109 -54.99 5.39 -23.29
N SER A 110 -55.95 4.51 -23.57
CA SER A 110 -56.55 4.28 -24.89
C SER A 110 -57.29 5.51 -25.49
N VAL A 111 -57.59 6.51 -24.67
CA VAL A 111 -58.48 7.64 -25.02
C VAL A 111 -57.73 8.86 -25.57
N LEU A 112 -56.40 8.92 -25.48
CA LEU A 112 -55.61 10.10 -25.90
C LEU A 112 -55.66 10.41 -27.41
N GLY A 113 -56.07 9.43 -28.24
CA GLY A 113 -56.19 9.59 -29.70
C GLY A 113 -57.60 9.93 -30.19
N GLN A 114 -58.62 9.89 -29.32
CA GLN A 114 -59.97 10.31 -29.70
C GLN A 114 -60.16 11.77 -29.28
N ARG A 115 -59.98 12.69 -30.23
CA ARG A 115 -60.61 14.02 -30.06
C ARG A 115 -62.11 13.78 -29.91
N PRO A 116 -62.79 14.36 -28.90
CA PRO A 116 -64.25 14.41 -28.95
C PRO A 116 -64.61 15.05 -30.29
N VAL A 117 -65.32 14.30 -31.13
CA VAL A 117 -66.00 14.88 -32.28
C VAL A 117 -67.09 15.73 -31.65
N GLU A 118 -66.81 17.03 -31.52
CA GLU A 118 -67.81 18.00 -31.10
C GLU A 118 -68.96 17.93 -32.11
N GLU A 119 -70.15 17.64 -31.58
CA GLU A 119 -71.42 17.49 -32.29
C GLU A 119 -71.97 18.85 -32.74
#